data_AF-A0A952NDM9-F1
#
_entry.id   AF-A0A952NDM9-F1
#
_cell.length_a   1.000
_cell.length_b   1.000
_cell.length_c   1.000
_cell.angle_alpha   90.00
_cell.angle_beta   90.00
_cell.angle_gamma   90.00
#
_symmetry.space_group_name_H-M   'P 1'
#
loop_
_entity.id
_entity.type
_entity.pdbx_description
1 polymer ?
#
loop_
_entity_poly.entity_id
_entity_poly.type
_entity_poly.pdbx_seq_one_letter_code
_entity_poly.pdbx_strand_id
1 'polypeptide(L)'
;MRPWKTSFFALALVVATTGFGFGEPLDGVIQLSSLAPDVEQEDPLLDLPFISSTFQQIERTNALPRIVSQGPALAPFNQIPLPPPRPVDLSSAPSEDTTAGLGTVRGGECPDCAPRLANLKYAQCSAKNSYLENSLQKALRQNGLLADLMKTGARGDTLIKPVCMKLGMESRFGVNNASFRTCEPGALKATRKVIRPCISEDYFALMNNSFDLVSRCMGPLLSNDKGEQNEEIRLLFGMLHIESGLHLNAQSPSGAAGIGQLTQDAISSINRSELPRLREQLEAQGGLCAQLSREMLKGKEPMKSSFRHSCERVSVEKGNPLLNLVYSFANVLQGKRIVNKDVLDHRRFKNRFNLSRADQDRLETSLAIWTHNTGPAGLKTPLMALLNSKYRGRRVGNVDQFLRELSQAMKSYPHSANRKTARRHETSNYYPFMQRTLSKLEKDAGGGSCLAR
;
A
#
# COMPACT_ATOMS: atom_id res chain seq x y z
N MET A 1 -19.95 -4.44 53.80
CA MET A 1 -20.10 -5.92 53.71
C MET A 1 -21.53 -6.24 53.30
N ARG A 2 -21.74 -7.27 52.46
CA ARG A 2 -23.06 -7.82 52.02
C ARG A 2 -24.01 -6.86 51.27
N PRO A 3 -24.95 -7.36 50.43
CA PRO A 3 -24.86 -8.55 49.58
C PRO A 3 -25.26 -8.30 48.10
N TRP A 4 -24.98 -9.26 47.23
CA TRP A 4 -25.57 -9.35 45.87
C TRP A 4 -27.01 -9.86 45.89
N LYS A 5 -27.75 -9.63 44.79
CA LYS A 5 -28.81 -10.55 44.31
C LYS A 5 -28.80 -10.71 42.77
N THR A 6 -28.66 -11.95 42.36
CA THR A 6 -29.08 -12.61 41.10
C THR A 6 -30.61 -12.75 41.03
N SER A 7 -31.31 -13.13 39.93
CA SER A 7 -31.09 -13.23 38.47
C SER A 7 -32.42 -13.66 37.81
N PHE A 8 -32.51 -13.67 36.47
CA PHE A 8 -33.55 -14.34 35.65
C PHE A 8 -35.00 -13.79 35.79
N PHE A 9 -35.98 -14.07 34.91
CA PHE A 9 -36.04 -14.67 33.54
C PHE A 9 -37.10 -13.85 32.75
N ALA A 10 -37.28 -13.96 31.42
CA ALA A 10 -38.11 -14.99 30.79
C ALA A 10 -37.99 -14.99 29.26
N LEU A 11 -38.46 -16.09 28.64
CA LEU A 11 -38.48 -16.34 27.20
C LEU A 11 -39.94 -16.37 26.71
N ALA A 12 -40.20 -16.07 25.44
CA ALA A 12 -41.46 -16.38 24.77
C ALA A 12 -41.18 -17.21 23.50
N LEU A 13 -41.85 -18.37 23.39
CA LEU A 13 -41.77 -19.31 22.27
C LEU A 13 -43.18 -19.89 22.06
N VAL A 14 -43.62 -20.05 20.81
CA VAL A 14 -44.85 -20.75 20.42
C VAL A 14 -44.51 -21.74 19.31
N VAL A 15 -45.16 -22.91 19.30
CA VAL A 15 -44.77 -24.14 18.56
C VAL A 15 -46.01 -24.82 17.94
N ALA A 16 -45.81 -25.82 17.04
CA ALA A 16 -46.77 -26.75 16.39
C ALA A 16 -47.45 -26.23 15.10
N THR A 17 -47.88 -27.01 14.08
CA THR A 17 -47.65 -28.39 13.50
C THR A 17 -48.38 -28.40 12.12
N THR A 18 -48.28 -29.27 11.10
CA THR A 18 -47.55 -30.52 10.66
C THR A 18 -47.79 -30.66 9.13
N GLY A 19 -47.18 -31.55 8.32
CA GLY A 19 -46.13 -32.55 8.53
C GLY A 19 -46.34 -33.83 7.68
N PHE A 20 -45.31 -34.26 6.93
CA PHE A 20 -45.19 -35.48 6.07
C PHE A 20 -46.06 -35.59 4.79
N GLY A 21 -45.46 -36.18 3.72
CA GLY A 21 -46.14 -36.64 2.49
C GLY A 21 -45.20 -36.76 1.27
N PHE A 22 -45.09 -37.95 0.66
CA PHE A 22 -44.25 -38.24 -0.53
C PHE A 22 -44.91 -37.84 -1.87
N GLY A 23 -44.10 -37.64 -2.93
CA GLY A 23 -44.53 -37.61 -4.33
C GLY A 23 -43.39 -37.26 -5.31
N GLU A 24 -43.31 -37.96 -6.45
CA GLU A 24 -42.31 -37.74 -7.53
C GLU A 24 -42.95 -37.11 -8.81
N PRO A 25 -42.16 -36.70 -9.84
CA PRO A 25 -42.57 -35.67 -10.79
C PRO A 25 -43.29 -36.16 -12.05
N LEU A 26 -43.83 -35.20 -12.84
CA LEU A 26 -44.21 -35.39 -14.24
C LEU A 26 -44.00 -34.11 -15.08
N ASP A 27 -43.90 -34.28 -16.39
CA ASP A 27 -43.61 -33.25 -17.40
C ASP A 27 -44.75 -32.25 -17.66
N GLY A 28 -44.43 -31.14 -18.34
CA GLY A 28 -45.38 -30.06 -18.64
C GLY A 28 -44.92 -29.08 -19.71
N VAL A 29 -44.62 -29.57 -20.93
CA VAL A 29 -44.36 -28.71 -22.10
C VAL A 29 -45.64 -28.01 -22.54
N ILE A 30 -45.57 -26.70 -22.81
CA ILE A 30 -46.28 -26.06 -23.94
C ILE A 30 -45.56 -24.77 -24.36
N GLN A 31 -45.82 -24.35 -25.59
CA GLN A 31 -45.01 -23.45 -26.41
C GLN A 31 -45.87 -22.30 -26.94
N LEU A 32 -45.27 -21.39 -27.72
CA LEU A 32 -45.93 -20.37 -28.58
C LEU A 32 -46.48 -19.12 -27.86
N SER A 33 -46.62 -17.95 -28.48
CA SER A 33 -45.83 -17.29 -29.55
C SER A 33 -46.40 -15.88 -29.79
N SER A 34 -45.59 -14.97 -30.35
CA SER A 34 -46.03 -13.70 -30.98
C SER A 34 -46.67 -12.67 -30.01
N LEU A 35 -46.90 -11.40 -30.35
CA LEU A 35 -46.84 -10.64 -31.62
C LEU A 35 -46.11 -9.29 -31.40
N ALA A 36 -45.53 -8.75 -32.48
CA ALA A 36 -45.24 -7.32 -32.66
C ALA A 36 -46.47 -6.66 -33.37
N PRO A 37 -46.59 -5.31 -33.59
CA PRO A 37 -45.52 -4.32 -33.64
C PRO A 37 -45.83 -2.88 -33.12
N ASP A 38 -44.81 -2.03 -33.25
CA ASP A 38 -44.77 -0.59 -33.58
C ASP A 38 -45.94 0.36 -33.25
N VAL A 39 -45.62 1.43 -32.50
CA VAL A 39 -46.14 2.80 -32.70
C VAL A 39 -45.00 3.80 -32.46
N GLU A 40 -44.78 4.73 -33.39
CA GLU A 40 -43.87 5.88 -33.19
C GLU A 40 -44.59 7.04 -32.47
N GLN A 41 -43.89 7.75 -31.58
CA GLN A 41 -44.14 9.18 -31.37
C GLN A 41 -42.93 9.90 -30.75
N GLU A 42 -42.77 11.18 -31.09
CA GLU A 42 -41.60 11.99 -30.74
C GLU A 42 -41.67 12.66 -29.35
N ASP A 43 -40.52 13.19 -28.93
CA ASP A 43 -40.21 14.11 -27.82
C ASP A 43 -41.32 15.13 -27.45
N PRO A 44 -41.41 15.63 -26.19
CA PRO A 44 -40.25 16.29 -25.58
C PRO A 44 -40.07 16.28 -24.04
N LEU A 45 -38.84 16.63 -23.64
CA LEU A 45 -38.42 17.42 -22.46
C LEU A 45 -39.31 17.40 -21.20
N LEU A 46 -38.78 16.80 -20.12
CA LEU A 46 -39.22 17.07 -18.74
C LEU A 46 -38.05 17.13 -17.76
N ASP A 47 -37.93 18.25 -17.04
CA ASP A 47 -37.07 18.38 -15.86
C ASP A 47 -37.61 17.52 -14.71
N LEU A 48 -36.72 16.82 -13.98
CA LEU A 48 -37.06 16.19 -12.69
C LEU A 48 -35.98 16.44 -11.62
N PRO A 49 -36.36 16.95 -10.43
CA PRO A 49 -35.43 17.22 -9.35
C PRO A 49 -35.08 15.94 -8.57
N PHE A 50 -33.79 15.73 -8.27
CA PHE A 50 -33.37 14.60 -7.46
C PHE A 50 -33.59 14.85 -5.97
N ILE A 51 -34.49 14.09 -5.36
CA ILE A 51 -34.81 14.16 -3.93
C ILE A 51 -33.62 13.67 -3.10
N SER A 52 -33.22 14.46 -2.10
CA SER A 52 -32.22 14.09 -1.09
C SER A 52 -32.78 14.34 0.30
N SER A 53 -33.44 13.32 0.88
CA SER A 53 -34.01 13.37 2.22
C SER A 53 -33.09 12.74 3.29
N THR A 54 -33.29 13.18 4.54
CA THR A 54 -32.87 12.47 5.77
C THR A 54 -31.36 12.32 6.01
N PHE A 55 -30.72 13.35 6.59
CA PHE A 55 -30.30 13.29 8.01
C PHE A 55 -29.80 14.66 8.52
N GLN A 56 -30.75 15.48 9.01
CA GLN A 56 -30.54 16.18 10.28
C GLN A 56 -30.85 15.14 11.39
N GLN A 57 -30.41 15.25 12.64
CA GLN A 57 -29.95 16.41 13.41
C GLN A 57 -29.10 15.92 14.61
N ILE A 58 -28.15 16.72 15.08
CA ILE A 58 -27.73 16.91 16.50
C ILE A 58 -26.51 17.84 16.50
N GLU A 59 -26.73 19.04 17.01
CA GLU A 59 -25.70 20.01 17.43
C GLU A 59 -26.15 20.60 18.77
N ARG A 60 -25.26 21.39 19.40
CA ARG A 60 -25.38 21.99 20.74
C ARG A 60 -25.10 20.99 21.88
N THR A 61 -24.36 21.34 22.94
CA THR A 61 -23.52 22.53 23.18
C THR A 61 -22.49 22.20 24.27
N ASN A 62 -21.30 22.81 24.20
CA ASN A 62 -20.73 23.61 25.30
C ASN A 62 -19.38 24.22 24.87
N ALA A 63 -18.98 25.31 25.52
CA ALA A 63 -17.83 26.13 25.15
C ALA A 63 -16.93 26.42 26.37
N LEU A 64 -15.89 27.25 26.15
CA LEU A 64 -14.84 27.70 27.09
C LEU A 64 -13.70 26.69 27.35
N PRO A 65 -12.47 27.17 27.65
CA PRO A 65 -11.84 28.39 27.16
C PRO A 65 -10.49 28.13 26.47
N ARG A 66 -9.98 29.13 25.71
CA ARG A 66 -8.61 29.09 25.18
C ARG A 66 -7.61 29.47 26.27
N ILE A 67 -6.63 28.61 26.52
CA ILE A 67 -5.36 29.00 27.16
C ILE A 67 -4.35 29.26 26.04
N VAL A 68 -3.73 30.43 26.05
CA VAL A 68 -2.63 30.78 25.13
C VAL A 68 -1.31 30.43 25.82
N SER A 69 -0.45 29.68 25.13
CA SER A 69 0.94 29.45 25.52
C SER A 69 1.84 29.80 24.34
N GLN A 70 2.78 30.72 24.55
CA GLN A 70 3.78 31.09 23.56
C GLN A 70 5.05 30.27 23.80
N GLY A 71 5.52 29.58 22.76
CA GLY A 71 6.84 28.93 22.73
C GLY A 71 7.76 29.64 21.74
N PRO A 72 9.07 29.75 22.01
CA PRO A 72 9.98 30.59 21.23
C PRO A 72 10.27 30.03 19.84
N ALA A 73 10.53 30.93 18.89
CA ALA A 73 10.99 30.58 17.56
C ALA A 73 12.47 30.13 17.56
N LEU A 74 12.80 29.12 16.76
CA LEU A 74 14.18 28.70 16.51
C LEU A 74 14.71 29.38 15.24
N ALA A 75 15.96 29.87 15.33
CA ALA A 75 16.62 30.62 14.27
C ALA A 75 17.08 29.74 13.09
N PRO A 76 17.24 30.29 11.87
CA PRO A 76 17.72 29.54 10.71
C PRO A 76 19.20 29.17 10.83
N PHE A 77 19.57 27.97 10.37
CA PHE A 77 20.96 27.54 10.28
C PHE A 77 21.64 28.06 9.01
N ASN A 78 22.88 28.54 9.16
CA ASN A 78 23.70 29.01 8.05
C ASN A 78 24.17 27.86 7.13
N GLN A 79 24.41 28.20 5.86
CA GLN A 79 24.93 27.28 4.85
C GLN A 79 26.47 27.23 4.91
N ILE A 80 27.04 26.05 4.71
CA ILE A 80 28.49 25.84 4.53
C ILE A 80 28.70 25.32 3.10
N PRO A 81 29.61 25.91 2.29
CA PRO A 81 29.89 25.41 0.94
C PRO A 81 30.53 24.02 0.95
N LEU A 82 30.22 23.20 -0.06
CA LEU A 82 30.92 21.94 -0.32
C LEU A 82 31.98 22.12 -1.43
N PRO A 83 33.13 21.43 -1.35
CA PRO A 83 34.15 21.46 -2.40
C PRO A 83 33.71 20.70 -3.67
N PRO A 84 34.28 21.03 -4.85
CA PRO A 84 33.96 20.34 -6.10
C PRO A 84 34.52 18.91 -6.15
N PRO A 85 33.86 17.97 -6.85
CA PRO A 85 34.34 16.61 -7.03
C PRO A 85 35.52 16.53 -8.02
N ARG A 86 36.37 15.51 -7.86
CA ARG A 86 37.38 15.11 -8.85
C ARG A 86 36.79 14.07 -9.82
N PRO A 87 37.25 13.99 -11.07
CA PRO A 87 36.89 12.90 -11.98
C PRO A 87 37.49 11.57 -11.48
N VAL A 88 36.86 10.46 -11.90
CA VAL A 88 37.33 9.08 -11.66
C VAL A 88 37.42 8.40 -13.02
N ASP A 89 38.50 7.64 -13.22
CA ASP A 89 38.83 6.99 -14.48
C ASP A 89 38.04 5.69 -14.72
N LEU A 90 37.96 5.25 -15.97
CA LEU A 90 37.08 4.16 -16.42
C LEU A 90 37.84 3.16 -17.31
N SER A 91 38.22 1.99 -16.77
CA SER A 91 38.79 0.90 -17.56
C SER A 91 38.59 -0.49 -16.93
N SER A 92 38.69 -1.52 -17.78
CA SER A 92 38.62 -2.97 -17.50
C SER A 92 37.32 -3.57 -16.93
N ALA A 93 36.62 -4.34 -17.77
CA ALA A 93 36.00 -5.61 -17.38
C ALA A 93 37.01 -6.75 -17.63
N PRO A 94 36.78 -8.01 -17.18
CA PRO A 94 36.21 -8.98 -18.15
C PRO A 94 35.38 -10.16 -17.56
N SER A 95 34.74 -10.89 -18.50
CA SER A 95 34.44 -12.34 -18.53
C SER A 95 33.58 -13.01 -17.44
N GLU A 96 32.60 -13.79 -17.90
CA GLU A 96 31.81 -14.74 -17.12
C GLU A 96 32.50 -16.10 -16.95
N ASP A 97 32.11 -16.86 -15.92
CA ASP A 97 32.17 -18.33 -15.90
C ASP A 97 30.92 -18.90 -15.19
N THR A 98 30.61 -20.19 -15.39
CA THR A 98 29.28 -20.76 -15.17
C THR A 98 29.27 -22.02 -14.29
N THR A 99 28.55 -21.95 -13.16
CA THR A 99 28.10 -23.13 -12.41
C THR A 99 26.68 -22.92 -11.89
N ALA A 100 25.84 -23.97 -11.88
CA ALA A 100 24.42 -23.85 -11.63
C ALA A 100 24.00 -24.15 -10.18
N GLY A 101 23.17 -23.27 -9.60
CA GLY A 101 22.49 -23.48 -8.33
C GLY A 101 21.45 -22.39 -8.08
N LEU A 102 20.25 -22.75 -7.58
CA LEU A 102 19.13 -21.85 -7.26
C LEU A 102 18.83 -20.78 -8.33
N GLY A 103 18.06 -21.18 -9.35
CA GLY A 103 17.59 -20.41 -10.52
C GLY A 103 17.73 -18.89 -10.43
N THR A 104 18.92 -18.40 -10.79
CA THR A 104 19.31 -17.01 -10.62
C THR A 104 18.80 -16.19 -11.80
N VAL A 105 17.55 -15.73 -11.72
CA VAL A 105 17.10 -14.61 -12.56
C VAL A 105 17.92 -13.40 -12.16
N ARG A 106 19.05 -13.17 -12.84
CA ARG A 106 20.00 -12.10 -12.53
C ARG A 106 19.25 -10.76 -12.47
N GLY A 107 19.11 -10.23 -11.26
CA GLY A 107 19.17 -8.78 -11.06
C GLY A 107 20.51 -8.29 -11.58
N GLY A 108 20.59 -7.05 -12.04
CA GLY A 108 21.84 -6.52 -12.56
C GLY A 108 22.94 -6.53 -11.49
N GLU A 109 24.17 -6.74 -11.93
CA GLU A 109 25.32 -6.81 -11.03
C GLU A 109 25.60 -5.42 -10.47
N CYS A 110 25.27 -5.25 -9.19
CA CYS A 110 25.68 -4.10 -8.40
C CYS A 110 27.04 -4.42 -7.73
N PRO A 111 28.20 -4.11 -8.34
CA PRO A 111 29.52 -4.45 -7.78
C PRO A 111 29.73 -3.81 -6.39
N ASP A 112 29.17 -2.62 -6.18
CA ASP A 112 29.14 -1.92 -4.90
C ASP A 112 28.30 -2.62 -3.80
N CYS A 113 27.32 -3.45 -4.17
CA CYS A 113 26.33 -3.92 -3.20
C CYS A 113 26.89 -4.99 -2.26
N ALA A 114 27.68 -5.95 -2.73
CA ALA A 114 28.22 -7.02 -1.87
C ALA A 114 29.19 -6.48 -0.79
N PRO A 115 30.17 -5.61 -1.11
CA PRO A 115 31.03 -4.99 -0.10
C PRO A 115 30.26 -4.10 0.89
N ARG A 116 29.24 -3.37 0.44
CA ARG A 116 28.39 -2.53 1.31
C ARG A 116 27.50 -3.38 2.22
N LEU A 117 26.98 -4.50 1.72
CA LEU A 117 26.17 -5.48 2.46
C LEU A 117 26.96 -6.10 3.62
N ALA A 118 28.19 -6.56 3.35
CA ALA A 118 29.10 -7.12 4.37
C ALA A 118 29.50 -6.10 5.47
N ASN A 119 29.31 -4.80 5.21
CA ASN A 119 29.56 -3.72 6.17
C ASN A 119 28.29 -3.19 6.87
N LEU A 120 27.09 -3.76 6.60
CA LEU A 120 25.87 -3.36 7.30
C LEU A 120 25.90 -3.81 8.76
N LYS A 121 25.82 -2.85 9.69
CA LYS A 121 25.75 -3.13 11.13
C LYS A 121 24.30 -3.30 11.57
N TYR A 122 23.97 -4.48 12.08
CA TYR A 122 22.66 -4.78 12.66
C TYR A 122 22.60 -4.39 14.14
N ALA A 123 21.40 -4.12 14.65
CA ALA A 123 21.21 -3.77 16.04
C ALA A 123 21.18 -5.04 16.91
N GLN A 124 21.92 -5.06 18.02
CA GLN A 124 21.74 -6.08 19.05
C GLN A 124 20.45 -5.82 19.82
N CYS A 125 19.62 -6.84 19.96
CA CYS A 125 18.28 -6.71 20.49
C CYS A 125 18.24 -6.95 22.00
N SER A 126 17.49 -6.09 22.70
CA SER A 126 17.32 -6.14 24.16
C SER A 126 15.88 -6.47 24.51
N ALA A 127 15.61 -6.87 25.77
CA ALA A 127 14.25 -7.11 26.27
C ALA A 127 13.27 -5.92 26.11
N LYS A 128 13.76 -4.71 25.79
CA LYS A 128 12.95 -3.52 25.49
C LYS A 128 12.44 -3.47 24.05
N ASN A 129 13.13 -4.11 23.09
CA ASN A 129 12.85 -4.02 21.64
C ASN A 129 12.88 -5.37 20.89
N SER A 130 13.18 -6.48 21.56
CA SER A 130 13.27 -7.84 20.99
C SER A 130 11.91 -8.52 20.74
N TYR A 131 10.82 -7.76 20.61
CA TYR A 131 9.47 -8.33 20.48
C TYR A 131 9.32 -9.22 19.23
N LEU A 132 9.91 -8.83 18.09
CA LEU A 132 9.84 -9.63 16.87
C LEU A 132 10.75 -10.87 16.91
N GLU A 133 11.86 -10.87 17.66
CA GLU A 133 12.85 -11.98 17.63
C GLU A 133 12.20 -13.33 17.92
N ASN A 134 11.32 -13.41 18.92
CA ASN A 134 10.58 -14.66 19.23
C ASN A 134 9.66 -15.10 18.08
N SER A 135 9.06 -14.16 17.35
CA SER A 135 8.22 -14.46 16.18
C SER A 135 9.03 -14.80 14.93
N LEU A 136 10.22 -14.21 14.75
CA LEU A 136 11.16 -14.52 13.67
C LEU A 136 11.75 -15.93 13.87
N GLN A 137 12.25 -16.21 15.07
CA GLN A 137 12.79 -17.51 15.46
C GLN A 137 11.74 -18.63 15.47
N LYS A 138 10.46 -18.30 15.68
CA LYS A 138 9.34 -19.22 15.46
C LYS A 138 9.05 -19.42 13.96
N ALA A 139 9.01 -18.34 13.17
CA ALA A 139 8.77 -18.42 11.73
C ALA A 139 9.85 -19.22 10.99
N LEU A 140 11.14 -19.06 11.36
CA LEU A 140 12.29 -19.85 10.90
C LEU A 140 12.09 -21.38 11.03
N ARG A 141 11.24 -21.81 11.97
CA ARG A 141 10.97 -23.23 12.30
C ARG A 141 9.61 -23.73 11.82
N GLN A 142 8.70 -22.86 11.38
CA GLN A 142 7.27 -23.19 11.21
C GLN A 142 6.62 -22.72 9.90
N ASN A 143 7.21 -21.77 9.17
CA ASN A 143 6.69 -21.28 7.90
C ASN A 143 7.68 -21.60 6.78
N GLY A 144 7.22 -22.06 5.62
CA GLY A 144 8.08 -22.40 4.47
C GLY A 144 8.79 -21.18 3.90
N LEU A 145 8.10 -20.45 3.01
CA LEU A 145 8.67 -19.33 2.26
C LEU A 145 9.28 -18.25 3.18
N LEU A 146 8.68 -17.96 4.33
CA LEU A 146 9.22 -16.99 5.29
C LEU A 146 10.54 -17.44 5.95
N ALA A 147 10.72 -18.74 6.24
CA ALA A 147 11.97 -19.22 6.81
C ALA A 147 13.09 -19.17 5.77
N ASP A 148 12.81 -19.52 4.52
CA ASP A 148 13.83 -19.56 3.48
C ASP A 148 14.30 -18.15 3.08
N LEU A 149 13.41 -17.15 3.13
CA LEU A 149 13.76 -15.73 2.99
C LEU A 149 14.60 -15.15 4.14
N MET A 150 14.68 -15.83 5.30
CA MET A 150 15.59 -15.46 6.40
C MET A 150 16.90 -16.26 6.35
N LYS A 151 16.84 -17.59 6.19
CA LYS A 151 18.01 -18.50 6.13
C LYS A 151 18.99 -18.14 5.01
N THR A 152 18.51 -17.53 3.92
CA THR A 152 19.35 -17.08 2.80
C THR A 152 20.22 -15.86 3.11
N GLY A 153 20.07 -15.24 4.30
CA GLY A 153 20.71 -13.96 4.63
C GLY A 153 20.16 -12.82 3.80
N ALA A 154 20.52 -11.57 4.12
CA ALA A 154 20.12 -10.45 3.27
C ALA A 154 20.81 -10.56 1.89
N ARG A 155 20.05 -10.53 0.80
CA ARG A 155 20.60 -10.63 -0.56
C ARG A 155 21.19 -9.30 -1.05
N GLY A 156 22.30 -9.39 -1.79
CA GLY A 156 22.96 -8.24 -2.43
C GLY A 156 22.50 -7.94 -3.86
N ASP A 157 21.88 -8.92 -4.52
CA ASP A 157 21.38 -8.87 -5.91
C ASP A 157 19.90 -8.47 -6.01
N THR A 158 19.41 -7.70 -5.03
CA THR A 158 18.01 -7.26 -4.93
C THR A 158 17.75 -5.97 -5.68
N LEU A 159 16.55 -5.84 -6.27
CA LEU A 159 16.19 -4.71 -7.12
C LEU A 159 16.30 -3.34 -6.42
N ILE A 160 16.02 -3.28 -5.11
CA ILE A 160 16.38 -2.14 -4.27
C ILE A 160 17.68 -2.46 -3.53
N LYS A 161 18.63 -1.52 -3.54
CA LYS A 161 19.91 -1.60 -2.84
C LYS A 161 19.68 -1.84 -1.33
N PRO A 162 20.29 -2.87 -0.71
CA PRO A 162 20.12 -3.15 0.73
C PRO A 162 20.45 -1.97 1.65
N VAL A 163 21.42 -1.12 1.28
CA VAL A 163 21.72 0.12 2.03
C VAL A 163 20.54 1.11 2.08
N CYS A 164 19.76 1.23 1.01
CA CYS A 164 18.53 2.04 1.01
C CYS A 164 17.45 1.42 1.91
N MET A 165 17.29 0.09 1.86
CA MET A 165 16.37 -0.64 2.75
C MET A 165 16.73 -0.40 4.23
N LYS A 166 18.01 -0.50 4.59
CA LYS A 166 18.52 -0.32 5.97
C LYS A 166 18.29 1.11 6.48
N LEU A 167 18.77 2.10 5.73
CA LEU A 167 18.56 3.52 6.06
C LEU A 167 17.07 3.89 6.08
N GLY A 168 16.26 3.25 5.25
CA GLY A 168 14.81 3.42 5.19
C GLY A 168 14.10 2.91 6.46
N MET A 169 14.58 1.80 7.04
CA MET A 169 14.10 1.27 8.32
C MET A 169 14.57 2.11 9.51
N GLU A 170 15.74 2.73 9.44
CA GLU A 170 16.32 3.49 10.55
C GLU A 170 15.74 4.91 10.68
N SER A 171 15.61 5.63 9.56
CA SER A 171 15.47 7.09 9.52
C SER A 171 14.06 7.66 9.73
N ARG A 172 12.99 6.93 9.36
CA ARG A 172 11.63 7.50 9.29
C ARG A 172 11.01 7.80 10.66
N PHE A 173 11.26 6.93 11.64
CA PHE A 173 10.62 6.92 12.95
C PHE A 173 11.67 6.82 14.07
N GLY A 174 11.59 7.68 15.08
CA GLY A 174 12.48 7.61 16.25
C GLY A 174 12.16 6.43 17.19
N VAL A 175 13.07 6.15 18.12
CA VAL A 175 12.92 5.06 19.12
C VAL A 175 11.62 5.20 19.94
N ASN A 176 11.24 6.42 20.29
CA ASN A 176 10.06 6.72 21.11
C ASN A 176 8.76 6.89 20.27
N ASN A 177 8.74 6.45 19.01
CA ASN A 177 7.59 6.68 18.13
C ASN A 177 6.37 5.82 18.51
N ALA A 178 5.22 6.47 18.69
CA ALA A 178 3.99 5.85 19.18
C ALA A 178 3.19 5.04 18.14
N SER A 179 3.72 4.79 16.93
CA SER A 179 3.01 4.02 15.88
C SER A 179 3.22 2.51 15.95
N PHE A 180 4.22 1.99 16.66
CA PHE A 180 4.48 0.55 16.66
C PHE A 180 3.56 -0.24 17.60
N ARG A 181 3.08 -1.41 17.20
CA ARG A 181 2.20 -2.27 18.02
C ARG A 181 2.75 -3.69 18.12
N THR A 182 2.20 -4.47 19.05
CA THR A 182 2.54 -5.89 19.21
C THR A 182 1.31 -6.78 19.01
N CYS A 183 1.55 -8.03 18.66
CA CYS A 183 0.59 -9.11 18.65
C CYS A 183 1.17 -10.29 19.42
N GLU A 184 0.42 -10.77 20.41
CA GLU A 184 0.75 -12.00 21.12
C GLU A 184 0.48 -13.22 20.20
N PRO A 185 1.16 -14.37 20.40
CA PRO A 185 0.99 -15.54 19.55
C PRO A 185 -0.48 -15.96 19.43
N GLY A 186 -0.95 -16.20 18.20
CA GLY A 186 -2.35 -16.52 17.91
C GLY A 186 -3.37 -15.37 18.07
N ALA A 187 -3.00 -14.20 18.61
CA ALA A 187 -3.93 -13.10 18.83
C ALA A 187 -4.51 -12.54 17.51
N LEU A 188 -5.78 -12.13 17.55
CA LEU A 188 -6.46 -11.49 16.41
C LEU A 188 -6.23 -9.97 16.37
N LYS A 189 -6.15 -9.32 17.53
CA LYS A 189 -6.11 -7.87 17.68
C LYS A 189 -4.78 -7.41 18.28
N ALA A 190 -4.17 -6.39 17.67
CA ALA A 190 -2.94 -5.82 18.18
C ALA A 190 -3.13 -5.17 19.56
N THR A 191 -2.14 -5.35 20.45
CA THR A 191 -2.15 -4.79 21.81
C THR A 191 -1.97 -3.27 21.77
N ARG A 192 -2.21 -2.59 22.91
CA ARG A 192 -1.88 -1.16 23.06
C ARG A 192 -0.39 -0.90 23.34
N LYS A 193 0.44 -1.94 23.51
CA LYS A 193 1.85 -1.79 23.89
C LYS A 193 2.65 -1.24 22.70
N VAL A 194 3.40 -0.18 22.94
CA VAL A 194 4.29 0.43 21.95
C VAL A 194 5.67 -0.22 22.05
N ILE A 195 6.12 -0.88 20.98
CA ILE A 195 7.49 -1.41 20.86
C ILE A 195 7.98 -1.21 19.42
N ARG A 196 8.92 -0.28 19.19
CA ARG A 196 9.70 -0.27 17.95
C ARG A 196 10.54 -1.55 17.89
N PRO A 197 10.49 -2.33 16.80
CA PRO A 197 11.31 -3.51 16.68
C PRO A 197 12.79 -3.12 16.60
N CYS A 198 13.63 -3.95 17.23
CA CYS A 198 15.04 -4.02 16.90
C CYS A 198 15.24 -4.28 15.40
N ILE A 199 16.30 -3.75 14.78
CA ILE A 199 16.69 -4.11 13.40
C ILE A 199 17.82 -5.15 13.47
N SER A 200 17.45 -6.36 13.85
CA SER A 200 18.29 -7.56 13.76
C SER A 200 18.58 -7.95 12.31
N GLU A 201 19.55 -8.85 12.13
CA GLU A 201 19.89 -9.42 10.83
C GLU A 201 18.74 -10.25 10.26
N ASP A 202 18.15 -11.17 11.04
CA ASP A 202 16.94 -11.94 10.70
C ASP A 202 15.81 -11.03 10.19
N TYR A 203 15.53 -9.93 10.92
CA TYR A 203 14.47 -9.01 10.54
C TYR A 203 14.80 -8.22 9.27
N PHE A 204 16.04 -7.78 9.12
CA PHE A 204 16.48 -7.07 7.92
C PHE A 204 16.44 -7.99 6.68
N ALA A 205 16.98 -9.21 6.78
CA ALA A 205 16.92 -10.22 5.72
C ALA A 205 15.48 -10.52 5.32
N LEU A 206 14.60 -10.76 6.30
CA LEU A 206 13.17 -10.97 6.05
C LEU A 206 12.55 -9.79 5.29
N MET A 207 12.79 -8.55 5.71
CA MET A 207 12.22 -7.37 5.05
C MET A 207 12.77 -7.17 3.64
N ASN A 208 14.10 -7.24 3.47
CA ASN A 208 14.81 -7.04 2.21
C ASN A 208 14.38 -8.07 1.16
N ASN A 209 14.46 -9.35 1.51
CA ASN A 209 14.17 -10.45 0.60
C ASN A 209 12.67 -10.60 0.32
N SER A 210 11.80 -10.26 1.29
CA SER A 210 10.35 -10.21 1.05
C SER A 210 9.95 -9.08 0.11
N PHE A 211 10.54 -7.88 0.25
CA PHE A 211 10.30 -6.79 -0.69
C PHE A 211 10.77 -7.18 -2.09
N ASP A 212 11.99 -7.71 -2.20
CA ASP A 212 12.55 -8.14 -3.47
C ASP A 212 11.69 -9.21 -4.16
N LEU A 213 11.32 -10.29 -3.47
CA LEU A 213 10.45 -11.34 -4.02
C LEU A 213 9.11 -10.79 -4.49
N VAL A 214 8.41 -10.01 -3.65
CA VAL A 214 7.11 -9.44 -4.02
C VAL A 214 7.25 -8.46 -5.18
N SER A 215 8.31 -7.66 -5.22
CA SER A 215 8.56 -6.71 -6.31
C SER A 215 8.84 -7.42 -7.64
N ARG A 216 9.56 -8.55 -7.63
CA ARG A 216 9.78 -9.37 -8.83
C ARG A 216 8.49 -10.05 -9.32
N CYS A 217 7.68 -10.58 -8.41
CA CYS A 217 6.44 -11.28 -8.78
C CYS A 217 5.25 -10.36 -9.13
N MET A 218 5.23 -9.14 -8.60
CA MET A 218 4.19 -8.13 -8.87
C MET A 218 4.63 -7.09 -9.92
N GLY A 219 5.93 -6.98 -10.20
CA GLY A 219 6.50 -6.07 -11.18
C GLY A 219 5.85 -6.17 -12.57
N PRO A 220 5.75 -7.37 -13.17
CA PRO A 220 5.06 -7.58 -14.46
C PRO A 220 3.57 -7.20 -14.50
N LEU A 221 2.98 -6.78 -13.37
CA LEU A 221 1.61 -6.27 -13.30
C LEU A 221 1.54 -4.74 -13.31
N LEU A 222 2.66 -4.05 -13.07
CA LEU A 222 2.76 -2.58 -12.99
C LEU A 222 2.91 -1.95 -14.39
N SER A 223 3.94 -2.36 -15.14
CA SER A 223 4.13 -2.08 -16.58
C SER A 223 4.64 -3.34 -17.29
N ASN A 224 4.60 -3.35 -18.62
CA ASN A 224 5.19 -4.38 -19.47
C ASN A 224 6.69 -4.15 -19.73
N ASP A 225 7.20 -2.91 -19.61
CA ASP A 225 8.62 -2.61 -19.80
C ASP A 225 9.43 -2.75 -18.50
N LYS A 226 10.62 -3.35 -18.55
CA LYS A 226 11.46 -3.62 -17.37
C LYS A 226 12.04 -2.34 -16.75
N GLY A 227 12.32 -1.30 -17.55
CA GLY A 227 12.78 0.00 -17.05
C GLY A 227 11.66 0.74 -16.31
N GLU A 228 10.46 0.77 -16.89
CA GLU A 228 9.26 1.33 -16.28
C GLU A 228 8.87 0.58 -14.99
N GLN A 229 8.87 -0.77 -15.00
CA GLN A 229 8.66 -1.61 -13.82
C GLN A 229 9.60 -1.24 -12.67
N ASN A 230 10.90 -1.09 -12.96
CA ASN A 230 11.91 -0.75 -11.95
C ASN A 230 11.65 0.62 -11.33
N GLU A 231 11.37 1.65 -12.14
CA GLU A 231 11.06 3.00 -11.64
C GLU A 231 9.74 3.04 -10.85
N GLU A 232 8.72 2.28 -11.26
CA GLU A 232 7.50 2.12 -10.45
C GLU A 232 7.79 1.45 -9.11
N ILE A 233 8.53 0.35 -9.08
CA ILE A 233 8.93 -0.35 -7.84
C ILE A 233 9.73 0.57 -6.91
N ARG A 234 10.60 1.43 -7.45
CA ARG A 234 11.31 2.48 -6.72
C ARG A 234 10.36 3.50 -6.08
N LEU A 235 9.32 3.94 -6.81
CA LEU A 235 8.29 4.84 -6.25
C LEU A 235 7.46 4.14 -5.16
N LEU A 236 7.10 2.86 -5.34
CA LEU A 236 6.41 2.06 -4.32
C LEU A 236 7.29 1.87 -3.07
N PHE A 237 8.59 1.63 -3.21
CA PHE A 237 9.55 1.60 -2.09
C PHE A 237 9.55 2.93 -1.32
N GLY A 238 9.58 4.07 -2.03
CA GLY A 238 9.45 5.40 -1.43
C GLY A 238 8.15 5.62 -0.66
N MET A 239 7.02 5.13 -1.19
CA MET A 239 5.70 5.16 -0.54
C MET A 239 5.70 4.35 0.76
N LEU A 240 6.12 3.08 0.72
CA LEU A 240 6.18 2.21 1.90
C LEU A 240 7.13 2.75 2.99
N HIS A 241 8.22 3.40 2.59
CA HIS A 241 9.12 4.07 3.51
C HIS A 241 8.46 5.25 4.24
N ILE A 242 7.71 6.13 3.56
CA ILE A 242 7.05 7.25 4.27
C ILE A 242 5.88 6.83 5.15
N GLU A 243 5.18 5.75 4.78
CA GLU A 243 4.04 5.19 5.51
C GLU A 243 4.44 4.46 6.79
N SER A 244 5.41 3.53 6.72
CA SER A 244 5.75 2.64 7.85
C SER A 244 7.20 2.71 8.31
N GLY A 245 8.07 3.46 7.62
CA GLY A 245 9.51 3.26 7.77
C GLY A 245 9.91 1.81 7.45
N LEU A 246 9.22 1.17 6.50
CA LEU A 246 9.39 -0.24 6.12
C LEU A 246 9.17 -1.23 7.28
N HIS A 247 8.57 -0.81 8.40
CA HIS A 247 8.36 -1.67 9.57
C HIS A 247 7.01 -2.41 9.53
N LEU A 248 7.06 -3.74 9.45
CA LEU A 248 5.85 -4.60 9.44
C LEU A 248 4.90 -4.43 10.64
N ASN A 249 5.34 -3.90 11.79
CA ASN A 249 4.48 -3.69 12.97
C ASN A 249 4.06 -2.22 13.20
N ALA A 250 4.25 -1.35 12.22
CA ALA A 250 3.71 0.01 12.25
C ALA A 250 2.17 0.01 12.14
N GLN A 251 1.51 0.83 12.94
CA GLN A 251 0.06 1.05 12.92
C GLN A 251 -0.26 2.50 13.31
N SER A 252 -0.92 3.22 12.41
CA SER A 252 -1.35 4.60 12.62
C SER A 252 -2.50 4.73 13.65
N PRO A 253 -2.76 5.95 14.17
CA PRO A 253 -3.91 6.22 15.03
C PRO A 253 -5.29 5.92 14.40
N SER A 254 -5.41 5.91 13.07
CA SER A 254 -6.63 5.51 12.35
C SER A 254 -6.79 3.99 12.21
N GLY A 255 -5.84 3.20 12.68
CA GLY A 255 -5.85 1.75 12.55
C GLY A 255 -5.53 1.25 11.14
N ALA A 256 -4.90 2.09 10.32
CA ALA A 256 -4.14 1.65 9.15
C ALA A 256 -2.85 0.94 9.63
N ALA A 257 -2.42 -0.18 9.03
CA ALA A 257 -1.36 -0.98 9.62
C ALA A 257 -0.52 -1.84 8.64
N GLY A 258 0.67 -2.21 9.09
CA GLY A 258 1.68 -2.94 8.33
C GLY A 258 2.57 -2.04 7.47
N ILE A 259 3.45 -2.64 6.65
CA ILE A 259 4.43 -1.91 5.85
C ILE A 259 3.79 -0.91 4.85
N GLY A 260 2.62 -1.22 4.29
CA GLY A 260 1.85 -0.27 3.46
C GLY A 260 0.62 0.31 4.15
N GLN A 261 0.64 0.43 5.49
CA GLN A 261 -0.40 1.09 6.30
C GLN A 261 -1.84 0.82 5.83
N LEU A 262 -2.17 -0.45 5.59
CA LEU A 262 -3.43 -0.83 4.96
C LEU A 262 -4.62 -0.62 5.90
N THR A 263 -5.68 0.02 5.38
CA THR A 263 -6.95 0.26 6.08
C THR A 263 -7.91 -0.93 5.94
N GLN A 264 -8.97 -0.94 6.76
CA GLN A 264 -10.05 -1.93 6.63
C GLN A 264 -10.67 -1.93 5.22
N ASP A 265 -10.91 -0.74 4.65
CA ASP A 265 -11.61 -0.58 3.38
C ASP A 265 -10.72 -0.99 2.19
N ALA A 266 -9.42 -0.67 2.23
CA ALA A 266 -8.46 -1.12 1.22
C ALA A 266 -8.39 -2.65 1.16
N ILE A 267 -8.25 -3.31 2.31
CA ILE A 267 -8.22 -4.78 2.41
C ILE A 267 -9.52 -5.40 1.90
N SER A 268 -10.68 -4.85 2.30
CA SER A 268 -11.99 -5.28 1.81
C SER A 268 -12.17 -5.09 0.30
N SER A 269 -11.56 -4.04 -0.27
CA SER A 269 -11.57 -3.81 -1.72
C SER A 269 -10.70 -4.84 -2.45
N ILE A 270 -9.45 -5.01 -2.02
CA ILE A 270 -8.48 -5.97 -2.59
C ILE A 270 -9.03 -7.40 -2.57
N ASN A 271 -9.57 -7.84 -1.42
CA ASN A 271 -10.18 -9.16 -1.25
C ASN A 271 -11.30 -9.46 -2.27
N ARG A 272 -12.07 -8.43 -2.66
CA ARG A 272 -13.23 -8.57 -3.54
C ARG A 272 -12.91 -8.40 -5.04
N SER A 273 -11.81 -7.75 -5.40
CA SER A 273 -11.62 -7.25 -6.78
C SER A 273 -10.23 -7.43 -7.38
N GLU A 274 -9.19 -7.66 -6.57
CA GLU A 274 -7.83 -7.94 -7.07
C GLU A 274 -7.43 -9.40 -6.84
N LEU A 275 -7.76 -9.92 -5.65
CA LEU A 275 -7.26 -11.19 -5.14
C LEU A 275 -7.45 -12.42 -6.05
N PRO A 276 -8.57 -12.60 -6.81
CA PRO A 276 -8.70 -13.72 -7.75
C PRO A 276 -7.66 -13.65 -8.89
N ARG A 277 -7.57 -12.48 -9.54
CA ARG A 277 -6.63 -12.21 -10.63
C ARG A 277 -5.18 -12.32 -10.16
N LEU A 278 -4.86 -11.83 -8.96
CA LEU A 278 -3.50 -11.91 -8.43
C LEU A 278 -3.03 -13.35 -8.22
N ARG A 279 -3.90 -14.26 -7.78
CA ARG A 279 -3.56 -15.68 -7.68
C ARG A 279 -3.25 -16.27 -9.05
N GLU A 280 -4.17 -16.12 -10.00
CA GLU A 280 -4.02 -16.60 -11.39
C GLU A 280 -2.68 -16.13 -12.00
N GLN A 281 -2.39 -14.83 -11.91
CA GLN A 281 -1.16 -14.26 -12.47
C GLN A 281 0.13 -14.63 -11.70
N LEU A 282 0.03 -15.02 -10.42
CA LEU A 282 1.18 -15.47 -9.62
C LEU A 282 1.45 -16.98 -9.76
N GLU A 283 0.41 -17.82 -9.83
CA GLU A 283 0.55 -19.25 -10.15
C GLU A 283 1.14 -19.43 -11.56
N ALA A 284 0.67 -18.65 -12.55
CA ALA A 284 1.13 -18.72 -13.93
C ALA A 284 2.61 -18.32 -14.12
N GLN A 285 3.20 -17.54 -13.21
CA GLN A 285 4.63 -17.22 -13.20
C GLN A 285 5.51 -18.38 -12.70
N GLY A 286 4.92 -19.39 -12.05
CA GLY A 286 5.66 -20.53 -11.51
C GLY A 286 6.59 -20.17 -10.34
N GLY A 287 7.49 -21.11 -10.01
CA GLY A 287 8.56 -20.92 -9.02
C GLY A 287 8.12 -20.30 -7.68
N LEU A 288 8.92 -19.36 -7.19
CA LEU A 288 8.67 -18.64 -5.93
C LEU A 288 7.42 -17.75 -5.97
N CYS A 289 6.99 -17.28 -7.15
CA CYS A 289 5.79 -16.46 -7.29
C CYS A 289 4.50 -17.30 -7.12
N ALA A 290 4.51 -18.52 -7.67
CA ALA A 290 3.45 -19.48 -7.45
C ALA A 290 3.45 -20.01 -6.00
N GLN A 291 4.63 -20.21 -5.39
CA GLN A 291 4.74 -20.51 -3.95
C GLN A 291 4.18 -19.38 -3.08
N LEU A 292 4.49 -18.11 -3.39
CA LEU A 292 3.97 -16.92 -2.73
C LEU A 292 2.43 -16.88 -2.77
N SER A 293 1.83 -17.22 -3.91
CA SER A 293 0.37 -17.35 -4.03
C SER A 293 -0.18 -18.49 -3.16
N ARG A 294 0.33 -19.72 -3.30
CA ARG A 294 -0.16 -20.90 -2.55
C ARG A 294 -0.02 -20.78 -1.03
N GLU A 295 1.06 -20.18 -0.53
CA GLU A 295 1.30 -20.00 0.90
C GLU A 295 0.62 -18.75 1.46
N MET A 296 0.88 -17.56 0.89
CA MET A 296 0.43 -16.30 1.48
C MET A 296 -0.99 -15.90 1.06
N LEU A 297 -1.46 -16.27 -0.15
CA LEU A 297 -2.78 -15.90 -0.65
C LEU A 297 -3.83 -17.00 -0.48
N LYS A 298 -3.65 -17.93 0.47
CA LYS A 298 -4.57 -19.06 0.72
C LYS A 298 -5.92 -18.65 1.35
N GLY A 299 -7.00 -19.34 0.98
CA GLY A 299 -8.35 -19.17 1.56
C GLY A 299 -9.21 -18.11 0.86
N LYS A 300 -10.34 -17.69 1.46
CA LYS A 300 -11.22 -16.67 0.87
C LYS A 300 -10.67 -15.24 1.06
N GLU A 301 -10.34 -14.90 2.29
CA GLU A 301 -9.72 -13.62 2.68
C GLU A 301 -8.41 -13.91 3.45
N PRO A 302 -7.25 -13.93 2.77
CA PRO A 302 -5.95 -14.16 3.41
C PRO A 302 -5.62 -13.13 4.50
N MET A 303 -5.95 -11.86 4.24
CA MET A 303 -5.98 -10.79 5.24
C MET A 303 -7.42 -10.32 5.42
N LYS A 304 -7.97 -10.40 6.64
CA LYS A 304 -9.33 -9.89 6.91
C LYS A 304 -9.33 -8.39 7.13
N SER A 305 -10.38 -7.76 6.65
CA SER A 305 -10.57 -6.30 6.70
C SER A 305 -10.79 -5.78 8.12
N SER A 306 -11.60 -6.47 8.94
CA SER A 306 -12.08 -5.99 10.25
C SER A 306 -10.96 -5.58 11.24
N PHE A 307 -11.12 -4.46 11.93
CA PHE A 307 -10.24 -4.03 13.04
C PHE A 307 -10.04 -5.08 14.16
N ARG A 308 -10.97 -6.04 14.33
CA ARG A 308 -10.82 -7.17 15.26
C ARG A 308 -9.68 -8.12 14.88
N HIS A 309 -9.25 -8.10 13.62
CA HIS A 309 -8.19 -8.92 13.01
C HIS A 309 -6.93 -8.11 12.68
N SER A 310 -6.67 -7.02 13.41
CA SER A 310 -5.52 -6.13 13.17
C SER A 310 -4.16 -6.84 13.16
N CYS A 311 -4.00 -7.96 13.86
CA CYS A 311 -2.77 -8.76 13.83
C CYS A 311 -2.48 -9.42 12.47
N GLU A 312 -3.47 -9.63 11.62
CA GLU A 312 -3.28 -10.17 10.27
C GLU A 312 -2.51 -9.18 9.37
N ARG A 313 -2.44 -7.90 9.77
CA ARG A 313 -1.70 -6.84 9.06
C ARG A 313 -0.27 -6.61 9.58
N VAL A 314 0.08 -7.14 10.76
CA VAL A 314 1.31 -6.76 11.51
C VAL A 314 2.08 -7.92 12.17
N SER A 315 1.58 -9.16 12.14
CA SER A 315 2.25 -10.30 12.76
C SER A 315 2.95 -11.19 11.74
N VAL A 316 4.20 -11.58 12.03
CA VAL A 316 4.97 -12.55 11.21
C VAL A 316 4.25 -13.91 11.16
N GLU A 317 3.54 -14.29 12.23
CA GLU A 317 2.70 -15.50 12.27
C GLU A 317 1.48 -15.45 11.32
N LYS A 318 1.25 -14.31 10.65
CA LYS A 318 0.15 -14.07 9.71
C LYS A 318 0.66 -13.73 8.30
N GLY A 319 1.84 -14.21 7.93
CA GLY A 319 2.40 -14.01 6.58
C GLY A 319 3.07 -12.67 6.33
N ASN A 320 3.28 -11.85 7.37
CA ASN A 320 3.92 -10.53 7.21
C ASN A 320 5.46 -10.65 7.25
N PRO A 321 6.20 -9.90 6.42
CA PRO A 321 5.75 -8.77 5.61
C PRO A 321 5.15 -9.13 4.24
N LEU A 322 5.39 -10.32 3.69
CA LEU A 322 4.98 -10.73 2.33
C LEU A 322 3.51 -10.40 2.02
N LEU A 323 2.59 -10.80 2.90
CA LEU A 323 1.15 -10.62 2.68
C LEU A 323 0.76 -9.13 2.59
N ASN A 324 1.27 -8.29 3.50
CA ASN A 324 1.02 -6.85 3.47
C ASN A 324 1.69 -6.17 2.27
N LEU A 325 2.88 -6.64 1.84
CA LEU A 325 3.53 -6.18 0.61
C LEU A 325 2.68 -6.48 -0.63
N VAL A 326 2.21 -7.72 -0.82
CA VAL A 326 1.35 -8.09 -1.97
C VAL A 326 0.08 -7.25 -1.98
N TYR A 327 -0.57 -7.06 -0.83
CA TYR A 327 -1.76 -6.19 -0.72
C TYR A 327 -1.43 -4.71 -0.97
N SER A 328 -0.21 -4.25 -0.65
CA SER A 328 0.22 -2.87 -0.92
C SER A 328 0.38 -2.61 -2.41
N PHE A 329 1.02 -3.54 -3.13
CA PHE A 329 1.10 -3.51 -4.59
C PHE A 329 -0.30 -3.63 -5.22
N ALA A 330 -1.16 -4.52 -4.70
CA ALA A 330 -2.55 -4.64 -5.13
C ALA A 330 -3.36 -3.33 -4.97
N ASN A 331 -3.14 -2.58 -3.88
CA ASN A 331 -3.78 -1.28 -3.66
C ASN A 331 -3.37 -0.25 -4.73
N VAL A 332 -2.10 -0.27 -5.15
CA VAL A 332 -1.59 0.61 -6.22
C VAL A 332 -2.10 0.17 -7.60
N LEU A 333 -2.14 -1.13 -7.90
CA LEU A 333 -2.71 -1.67 -9.14
C LEU A 333 -4.20 -1.33 -9.28
N GLN A 334 -4.95 -1.42 -8.18
CA GLN A 334 -6.33 -0.95 -8.10
C GLN A 334 -6.42 0.57 -8.31
N GLY A 335 -5.50 1.34 -7.70
CA GLY A 335 -5.36 2.78 -7.88
C GLY A 335 -5.21 3.17 -9.36
N LYS A 336 -4.24 2.57 -10.08
CA LYS A 336 -4.05 2.77 -11.53
C LYS A 336 -5.36 2.49 -12.28
N ARG A 337 -5.95 1.29 -12.10
CA ARG A 337 -7.18 0.88 -12.80
C ARG A 337 -8.35 1.85 -12.60
N ILE A 338 -8.57 2.33 -11.37
CA ILE A 338 -9.65 3.28 -11.08
C ILE A 338 -9.34 4.65 -11.70
N VAL A 339 -8.12 5.15 -11.57
CA VAL A 339 -7.70 6.44 -12.16
C VAL A 339 -7.82 6.43 -13.69
N ASN A 340 -7.43 5.33 -14.34
CA ASN A 340 -7.50 5.20 -15.79
C ASN A 340 -8.96 5.23 -16.26
N LYS A 341 -9.79 4.31 -15.73
CA LYS A 341 -11.22 4.22 -16.05
C LYS A 341 -11.99 5.53 -15.79
N ASP A 342 -11.78 6.16 -14.63
CA ASP A 342 -12.55 7.33 -14.20
C ASP A 342 -12.02 8.66 -14.77
N VAL A 343 -10.77 8.70 -15.24
CA VAL A 343 -10.08 9.95 -15.60
C VAL A 343 -9.30 9.87 -16.90
N LEU A 344 -8.32 8.97 -17.01
CA LEU A 344 -7.35 9.04 -18.14
C LEU A 344 -7.96 8.50 -19.44
N ASP A 345 -8.71 7.39 -19.40
CA ASP A 345 -9.43 6.83 -20.55
C ASP A 345 -10.78 7.54 -20.80
N HIS A 346 -11.28 8.27 -19.80
CA HIS A 346 -12.60 8.89 -19.83
C HIS A 346 -12.72 9.88 -21.00
N ARG A 347 -13.77 9.73 -21.84
CA ARG A 347 -13.93 10.40 -23.15
C ARG A 347 -13.68 11.92 -23.12
N ARG A 348 -14.03 12.61 -22.03
CA ARG A 348 -13.85 14.07 -21.79
C ARG A 348 -12.40 14.52 -21.57
N PHE A 349 -11.49 13.59 -21.25
CA PHE A 349 -10.13 13.91 -20.76
C PHE A 349 -9.02 13.17 -21.53
N LYS A 350 -9.26 11.98 -22.08
CA LYS A 350 -8.20 11.18 -22.75
C LYS A 350 -7.35 11.95 -23.77
N ASN A 351 -7.97 12.77 -24.62
CA ASN A 351 -7.28 13.56 -25.65
C ASN A 351 -6.35 14.68 -25.08
N ARG A 352 -6.26 14.81 -23.75
CA ARG A 352 -5.37 15.74 -23.03
C ARG A 352 -4.07 15.06 -22.59
N PHE A 353 -4.04 13.73 -22.45
CA PHE A 353 -2.88 12.96 -21.99
C PHE A 353 -2.16 12.33 -23.19
N ASN A 354 -1.57 13.17 -24.04
CA ASN A 354 -0.76 12.72 -25.19
C ASN A 354 0.71 12.61 -24.76
N LEU A 355 0.99 11.63 -23.89
CA LEU A 355 2.30 11.41 -23.26
C LEU A 355 3.08 10.28 -23.95
N SER A 356 4.38 10.16 -23.64
CA SER A 356 5.15 8.94 -23.93
C SER A 356 4.64 7.78 -23.05
N ARG A 357 4.96 6.52 -23.39
CA ARG A 357 4.56 5.38 -22.55
C ARG A 357 5.11 5.50 -21.12
N ALA A 358 6.40 5.81 -20.99
CA ALA A 358 7.05 6.00 -19.70
C ALA A 358 6.50 7.19 -18.90
N ASP A 359 6.13 8.30 -19.57
CA ASP A 359 5.47 9.43 -18.90
C ASP A 359 4.04 9.08 -18.47
N GLN A 360 3.30 8.31 -19.29
CA GLN A 360 1.96 7.84 -18.95
C GLN A 360 2.01 6.91 -17.74
N ASP A 361 2.88 5.90 -17.72
CA ASP A 361 2.96 4.93 -16.62
C ASP A 361 3.51 5.58 -15.33
N ARG A 362 4.48 6.51 -15.46
CA ARG A 362 4.92 7.35 -14.34
C ARG A 362 3.78 8.23 -13.81
N LEU A 363 2.93 8.79 -14.68
CA LEU A 363 1.75 9.56 -14.27
C LEU A 363 0.75 8.67 -13.54
N GLU A 364 0.38 7.52 -14.13
CA GLU A 364 -0.58 6.57 -13.56
C GLU A 364 -0.19 6.12 -12.16
N THR A 365 1.07 5.72 -11.95
CA THR A 365 1.53 5.26 -10.64
C THR A 365 1.74 6.40 -9.65
N SER A 366 2.09 7.60 -10.12
CA SER A 366 2.09 8.80 -9.25
C SER A 366 0.69 9.19 -8.78
N LEU A 367 -0.32 9.04 -9.63
CA LEU A 367 -1.73 9.21 -9.27
C LEU A 367 -2.21 8.08 -8.34
N ALA A 368 -1.85 6.83 -8.61
CA ALA A 368 -2.20 5.68 -7.77
C ALA A 368 -1.61 5.79 -6.36
N ILE A 369 -0.35 6.23 -6.22
CA ILE A 369 0.28 6.55 -4.93
C ILE A 369 -0.50 7.65 -4.18
N TRP A 370 -1.05 8.65 -4.88
CA TRP A 370 -1.98 9.58 -4.24
C TRP A 370 -3.30 8.91 -3.81
N THR A 371 -3.87 8.00 -4.60
CA THR A 371 -5.07 7.24 -4.17
C THR A 371 -4.83 6.38 -2.94
N HIS A 372 -3.62 5.88 -2.72
CA HIS A 372 -3.23 5.15 -1.51
C HIS A 372 -3.45 6.00 -0.26
N ASN A 373 -2.95 7.25 -0.24
CA ASN A 373 -3.16 8.16 0.89
C ASN A 373 -4.57 8.74 0.97
N THR A 374 -5.18 9.14 -0.16
CA THR A 374 -6.41 9.95 -0.16
C THR A 374 -7.71 9.16 -0.34
N GLY A 375 -7.62 7.89 -0.76
CA GLY A 375 -8.70 7.18 -1.45
C GLY A 375 -8.96 7.73 -2.86
N PRO A 376 -9.58 6.96 -3.79
CA PRO A 376 -9.80 7.41 -5.16
C PRO A 376 -10.63 8.69 -5.27
N ALA A 377 -11.72 8.83 -4.50
CA ALA A 377 -12.54 10.04 -4.46
C ALA A 377 -11.75 11.27 -3.95
N GLY A 378 -10.81 11.06 -3.02
CA GLY A 378 -9.94 12.11 -2.49
C GLY A 378 -9.01 12.74 -3.53
N LEU A 379 -8.59 11.96 -4.53
CA LEU A 379 -7.83 12.41 -5.69
C LEU A 379 -8.75 12.93 -6.80
N LYS A 380 -9.87 12.23 -7.08
CA LYS A 380 -10.74 12.52 -8.23
C LYS A 380 -11.28 13.96 -8.20
N THR A 381 -11.66 14.51 -7.04
CA THR A 381 -12.13 15.91 -6.93
C THR A 381 -11.09 16.94 -7.38
N PRO A 382 -9.88 17.04 -6.78
CA PRO A 382 -8.88 18.02 -7.20
C PRO A 382 -8.33 17.75 -8.61
N LEU A 383 -8.22 16.49 -9.04
CA LEU A 383 -7.81 16.13 -10.39
C LEU A 383 -8.83 16.60 -11.45
N MET A 384 -10.13 16.39 -11.20
CA MET A 384 -11.21 16.92 -12.05
C MET A 384 -11.25 18.46 -12.03
N ALA A 385 -10.98 19.10 -10.90
CA ALA A 385 -10.91 20.56 -10.82
C ALA A 385 -9.75 21.13 -11.65
N LEU A 386 -8.54 20.54 -11.54
CA LEU A 386 -7.38 20.91 -12.36
C LEU A 386 -7.64 20.74 -13.86
N LEU A 387 -8.23 19.60 -14.24
CA LEU A 387 -8.53 19.30 -15.64
C LEU A 387 -9.60 20.24 -16.22
N ASN A 388 -10.65 20.56 -15.48
CA ASN A 388 -11.72 21.44 -15.98
C ASN A 388 -11.41 22.94 -15.88
N SER A 389 -10.36 23.32 -15.15
CA SER A 389 -9.82 24.69 -15.12
C SER A 389 -8.58 24.81 -16.03
N LYS A 390 -7.38 24.60 -15.48
CA LYS A 390 -6.09 24.89 -16.14
C LYS A 390 -5.86 24.10 -17.42
N TYR A 391 -6.40 22.89 -17.54
CA TYR A 391 -6.30 22.05 -18.75
C TYR A 391 -7.59 22.03 -19.59
N ARG A 392 -8.50 23.01 -19.43
CA ARG A 392 -9.63 23.19 -20.35
C ARG A 392 -9.09 23.58 -21.74
N GLY A 393 -9.24 22.70 -22.72
CA GLY A 393 -8.72 22.88 -24.08
C GLY A 393 -7.19 22.80 -24.22
N ARG A 394 -6.46 22.36 -23.18
CA ARG A 394 -4.99 22.22 -23.20
C ARG A 394 -4.57 20.78 -22.91
N ARG A 395 -3.48 20.33 -23.52
CA ARG A 395 -2.85 19.03 -23.26
C ARG A 395 -1.89 19.10 -22.07
N VAL A 396 -1.67 17.97 -21.43
CA VAL A 396 -0.58 17.73 -20.48
C VAL A 396 0.66 17.37 -21.29
N GLY A 397 1.66 18.25 -21.29
CA GLY A 397 2.93 18.05 -22.03
C GLY A 397 4.16 17.79 -21.13
N ASN A 398 4.00 17.87 -19.81
CA ASN A 398 5.07 17.56 -18.84
C ASN A 398 4.46 17.01 -17.55
N VAL A 399 4.87 15.81 -17.17
CA VAL A 399 4.29 15.09 -16.02
C VAL A 399 4.65 15.77 -14.69
N ASP A 400 5.90 16.18 -14.47
CA ASP A 400 6.29 16.77 -13.19
C ASP A 400 5.62 18.13 -12.95
N GLN A 401 5.39 18.91 -14.01
CA GLN A 401 4.55 20.10 -13.94
C GLN A 401 3.11 19.76 -13.57
N PHE A 402 2.51 18.76 -14.21
CA PHE A 402 1.15 18.32 -13.88
C PHE A 402 1.02 17.85 -12.43
N LEU A 403 1.97 17.06 -11.93
CA LEU A 403 2.01 16.59 -10.54
C LEU A 403 2.19 17.77 -9.56
N ARG A 404 3.07 18.75 -9.86
CA ARG A 404 3.18 19.99 -9.06
C ARG A 404 1.88 20.79 -9.03
N GLU A 405 1.18 20.88 -10.15
CA GLU A 405 -0.09 21.61 -10.26
C GLU A 405 -1.24 20.87 -9.57
N LEU A 406 -1.25 19.54 -9.61
CA LEU A 406 -2.18 18.69 -8.87
C LEU A 406 -1.98 18.81 -7.35
N SER A 407 -0.75 18.93 -6.87
CA SER A 407 -0.46 19.25 -5.46
C SER A 407 -1.12 20.57 -5.03
N GLN A 408 -1.12 21.61 -5.89
CA GLN A 408 -1.81 22.87 -5.60
C GLN A 408 -3.34 22.75 -5.75
N ALA A 409 -3.82 21.94 -6.70
CA ALA A 409 -5.24 21.64 -6.85
C ALA A 409 -5.80 20.89 -5.61
N MET A 410 -5.02 20.00 -4.98
CA MET A 410 -5.39 19.37 -3.70
C MET A 410 -5.53 20.36 -2.55
N LYS A 411 -4.82 21.49 -2.57
CA LYS A 411 -4.96 22.58 -1.57
C LYS A 411 -6.17 23.48 -1.85
N SER A 412 -6.47 23.70 -3.12
CA SER A 412 -7.51 24.62 -3.58
C SER A 412 -8.90 23.97 -3.65
N TYR A 413 -8.96 22.71 -4.08
CA TYR A 413 -10.18 21.94 -4.33
C TYR A 413 -10.17 20.55 -3.64
N PRO A 414 -9.93 20.47 -2.31
CA PRO A 414 -9.95 19.21 -1.59
C PRO A 414 -11.36 18.59 -1.58
N HIS A 415 -11.41 17.27 -1.75
CA HIS A 415 -12.61 16.46 -1.44
C HIS A 415 -13.09 16.74 -0.01
N SER A 416 -14.40 16.59 0.26
CA SER A 416 -15.05 16.95 1.53
C SER A 416 -14.31 16.41 2.78
N ALA A 417 -13.98 15.12 2.78
CA ALA A 417 -13.23 14.44 3.85
C ALA A 417 -11.82 15.02 4.09
N ASN A 418 -11.21 15.65 3.08
CA ASN A 418 -9.86 16.21 3.13
C ASN A 418 -9.85 17.74 3.35
N ARG A 419 -11.01 18.40 3.60
CA ARG A 419 -11.09 19.87 3.78
C ARG A 419 -10.37 20.42 5.01
N LYS A 420 -10.25 19.63 6.10
CA LYS A 420 -9.60 20.06 7.36
C LYS A 420 -8.13 20.43 7.12
N THR A 421 -7.67 21.59 7.60
CA THR A 421 -6.35 22.17 7.25
C THR A 421 -5.17 21.20 7.35
N ALA A 422 -5.06 20.44 8.45
CA ALA A 422 -3.99 19.45 8.61
C ALA A 422 -4.03 18.36 7.52
N ARG A 423 -5.20 17.75 7.30
CA ARG A 423 -5.40 16.73 6.26
C ARG A 423 -5.17 17.29 4.85
N ARG A 424 -5.64 18.50 4.59
CA ARG A 424 -5.41 19.23 3.33
C ARG A 424 -3.92 19.47 3.05
N HIS A 425 -3.13 19.77 4.09
CA HIS A 425 -1.67 19.90 3.98
C HIS A 425 -0.96 18.54 3.87
N GLU A 426 -1.49 17.50 4.50
CA GLU A 426 -0.98 16.13 4.35
C GLU A 426 -1.15 15.63 2.91
N THR A 427 -2.40 15.52 2.42
CA THR A 427 -2.71 14.91 1.11
C THR A 427 -2.00 15.62 -0.05
N SER A 428 -2.04 16.95 -0.05
CA SER A 428 -1.44 17.77 -1.10
C SER A 428 0.08 17.71 -1.13
N ASN A 429 0.74 17.56 0.02
CA ASN A 429 2.19 17.45 0.09
C ASN A 429 2.68 15.99 0.07
N TYR A 430 1.80 14.98 0.15
CA TYR A 430 2.13 13.56 0.27
C TYR A 430 3.14 13.07 -0.77
N TYR A 431 2.78 13.07 -2.07
CA TYR A 431 3.67 12.62 -3.13
C TYR A 431 4.95 13.49 -3.26
N PRO A 432 4.89 14.84 -3.20
CA PRO A 432 6.12 15.66 -3.14
C PRO A 432 7.00 15.38 -1.91
N PHE A 433 6.44 14.99 -0.76
CA PHE A 433 7.17 14.60 0.44
C PHE A 433 7.81 13.22 0.28
N MET A 434 7.09 12.26 -0.31
CA MET A 434 7.62 10.96 -0.72
C MET A 434 8.86 11.13 -1.61
N GLN A 435 8.73 11.89 -2.71
CA GLN A 435 9.85 12.14 -3.64
C GLN A 435 11.06 12.76 -2.91
N ARG A 436 10.87 13.82 -2.12
CA ARG A 436 11.99 14.44 -1.37
C ARG A 436 12.62 13.48 -0.35
N THR A 437 11.83 12.62 0.28
CA THR A 437 12.34 11.66 1.28
C THR A 437 13.13 10.55 0.59
N LEU A 438 12.62 10.02 -0.52
CA LEU A 438 13.33 9.05 -1.37
C LEU A 438 14.64 9.64 -1.93
N SER A 439 14.62 10.85 -2.49
CA SER A 439 15.84 11.51 -2.99
C SER A 439 16.84 11.86 -1.88
N LYS A 440 16.39 12.07 -0.64
CA LYS A 440 17.29 12.16 0.52
C LYS A 440 17.90 10.80 0.84
N LEU A 441 17.07 9.75 0.92
CA LEU A 441 17.51 8.38 1.20
C LEU A 441 18.55 7.88 0.18
N GLU A 442 18.36 8.23 -1.08
CA GLU A 442 19.30 8.01 -2.20
C GLU A 442 20.64 8.73 -2.03
N LYS A 443 20.61 10.00 -1.61
CA LYS A 443 21.82 10.76 -1.28
C LYS A 443 22.55 10.16 -0.08
N ASP A 444 21.81 9.86 0.99
CA ASP A 444 22.34 9.30 2.24
C ASP A 444 22.90 7.87 2.03
N ALA A 445 22.39 7.12 1.05
CA ALA A 445 22.91 5.81 0.63
C ALA A 445 24.22 5.87 -0.21
N GLY A 446 24.82 7.06 -0.35
CA GLY A 446 26.04 7.28 -1.12
C GLY A 446 25.82 7.77 -2.56
N GLY A 447 24.59 8.19 -2.90
CA GLY A 447 24.27 8.82 -4.18
C GLY A 447 23.77 7.87 -5.28
N GLY A 448 23.11 8.47 -6.28
CA GLY A 448 22.43 7.74 -7.34
C GLY A 448 21.11 7.11 -6.90
N SER A 449 20.42 6.42 -7.82
CA SER A 449 19.13 5.79 -7.53
C SER A 449 19.25 4.67 -6.47
N CYS A 450 18.19 4.46 -5.68
CA CYS A 450 18.07 3.31 -4.79
C CYS A 450 17.88 1.98 -5.52
N LEU A 451 17.65 2.01 -6.84
CA LEU A 451 17.69 0.81 -7.68
C LEU A 451 19.12 0.24 -7.74
N ALA A 452 19.25 -1.09 -7.58
CA ALA A 452 20.36 -1.82 -8.17
C ALA A 452 20.25 -1.72 -9.70
N ARG A 453 21.38 -1.65 -10.40
CA ARG A 453 21.45 -1.56 -11.86
C ARG A 453 21.71 -2.94 -12.44
#